data_AF-A0A4Q5SEI3-F1
#
_entry.id   AF-A0A4Q5SEI3-F1
#
_cell.length_a   1.000
_cell.length_b   1.000
_cell.length_c   1.000
_cell.angle_alpha   90.00
_cell.angle_beta   90.00
_cell.angle_gamma   90.00
#
_symmetry.space_group_name_H-M   'P 1'
#
loop_
_entity.id
_entity.type
_entity.pdbx_description
1 polymer ?
#
loop_
_entity_poly.entity_id
_entity_poly.type
_entity_poly.pdbx_seq_one_letter_code
_entity_poly.pdbx_strand_id
1 'polypeptide(L)'
;NRTTVEYFMLTPTAPPSPKVEDLFARSYDLIRHVFGNEDFRAAEISQEGLSSGALDEVIYGGMEITIPAYYDRLDACLADQAQ
;
A
#
# COMPACT_ATOMS: atom_id res chain seq x y z
N ASN A 1 -2.38 -15.68 -2.84
CA ASN A 1 -1.89 -14.41 -2.30
C ASN A 1 -2.92 -13.34 -2.64
N ARG A 2 -3.63 -12.77 -1.65
CA ARG A 2 -4.75 -11.84 -1.88
C ARG A 2 -4.83 -10.82 -0.75
N THR A 3 -4.93 -9.55 -1.12
CA THR A 3 -5.15 -8.42 -0.22
C THR A 3 -6.43 -7.69 -0.63
N THR A 4 -7.20 -7.19 0.34
CA THR A 4 -8.35 -6.28 0.10
C THR A 4 -8.00 -4.93 0.70
N VAL A 5 -8.22 -3.86 -0.05
CA VAL A 5 -7.92 -2.50 0.40
C VAL A 5 -9.19 -1.66 0.39
N GLU A 6 -9.44 -1.00 1.52
CA GLU A 6 -10.54 -0.06 1.71
C GLU A 6 -9.97 1.36 1.84
N TYR A 7 -10.51 2.28 1.04
CA TYR A 7 -10.05 3.66 0.99
C TYR A 7 -11.03 4.59 1.69
N PHE A 8 -10.49 5.52 2.47
CA PHE A 8 -11.26 6.57 3.14
C PHE A 8 -10.52 7.90 2.97
N MET A 9 -11.25 8.93 2.54
CA MET A 9 -10.77 10.30 2.63
C MET A 9 -11.34 10.95 3.89
N LEU A 10 -10.45 11.26 4.83
CA LEU A 10 -10.82 11.99 6.03
C LEU A 10 -10.62 13.49 5.77
N THR A 11 -11.65 14.27 6.08
CA THR A 11 -11.61 15.73 6.01
C THR A 11 -11.83 16.32 7.41
N PRO A 12 -11.21 17.47 7.75
CA PRO A 12 -11.37 18.05 9.08
C PRO A 12 -12.81 18.44 9.42
N THR A 13 -13.59 18.80 8.39
CA THR A 13 -15.00 19.20 8.50
C THR A 13 -15.77 18.77 7.26
N ALA A 14 -17.10 18.71 7.35
CA ALA A 14 -17.96 18.59 6.17
C ALA A 14 -17.66 19.70 5.14
N PRO A 15 -17.83 19.44 3.82
CA PRO A 15 -17.57 20.43 2.79
C PRO A 15 -18.51 21.64 2.96
N PRO A 16 -17.99 22.87 3.08
CA PRO A 16 -18.80 24.06 3.34
C PRO A 16 -19.51 24.59 2.09
N SER A 17 -19.23 24.03 0.91
CA SER A 17 -19.85 24.41 -0.36
C SER A 17 -19.73 23.30 -1.40
N PRO A 18 -20.58 23.31 -2.45
CA PRO A 18 -20.51 22.35 -3.54
C PRO A 18 -19.14 22.32 -4.26
N LYS A 19 -18.46 23.47 -4.33
CA LYS A 19 -17.12 23.56 -4.94
C LYS A 19 -16.06 22.78 -4.14
N VAL A 20 -16.17 22.80 -2.81
CA VAL A 20 -15.23 22.10 -1.94
C VAL A 20 -15.52 20.59 -1.94
N GLU A 21 -16.79 20.22 -2.01
CA GLU A 21 -17.20 18.82 -2.18
C GLU A 21 -16.64 18.23 -3.48
N ASP A 22 -16.78 18.95 -4.62
CA ASP A 22 -16.18 18.56 -5.90
C ASP A 22 -14.65 18.41 -5.82
N LEU A 23 -13.97 19.31 -5.10
CA LEU A 23 -12.53 19.21 -4.89
C LEU A 23 -12.14 17.93 -4.14
N PHE A 24 -12.87 17.58 -3.08
CA PHE A 24 -12.62 16.34 -2.33
C PHE A 24 -12.88 15.11 -3.19
N ALA A 25 -13.99 15.09 -3.93
CA ALA A 25 -14.34 13.99 -4.83
C ALA A 25 -13.24 13.77 -5.88
N ARG A 26 -12.80 14.83 -6.58
CA ARG A 26 -11.72 14.73 -7.58
C ARG A 26 -10.40 14.30 -6.97
N SER A 27 -10.07 14.78 -5.77
CA SER A 27 -8.86 14.35 -5.07
C SER A 27 -8.93 12.87 -4.69
N TYR A 28 -10.10 12.38 -4.27
CA TYR A 28 -10.28 10.99 -3.91
C TYR A 28 -10.19 10.07 -5.13
N ASP A 29 -10.84 10.47 -6.24
CA ASP A 29 -10.80 9.72 -7.49
C ASP A 29 -9.39 9.63 -8.06
N LEU A 30 -8.60 10.72 -7.98
CA LEU A 30 -7.20 10.72 -8.39
C LEU A 30 -6.38 9.70 -7.60
N ILE A 31 -6.48 9.74 -6.27
CA ILE A 31 -5.75 8.82 -5.38
C ILE A 31 -6.17 7.37 -5.66
N ARG A 32 -7.47 7.11 -5.76
CA ARG A 32 -7.99 5.78 -6.10
C ARG A 32 -7.47 5.28 -7.45
N HIS A 33 -7.33 6.17 -8.44
CA HIS A 33 -6.82 5.80 -9.75
C HIS A 33 -5.33 5.44 -9.71
N VAL A 34 -4.49 6.27 -9.10
CA VAL A 34 -3.03 6.06 -9.03
C VAL A 34 -2.72 4.78 -8.26
N PHE A 35 -3.19 4.65 -7.01
CA PHE A 35 -2.87 3.45 -6.23
C PHE A 35 -3.46 2.18 -6.84
N GLY A 36 -4.68 2.25 -7.37
CA GLY A 36 -5.34 1.09 -7.96
C GLY A 36 -4.67 0.56 -9.22
N ASN A 37 -4.25 1.46 -10.12
CA ASN A 37 -3.72 1.07 -11.43
C ASN A 37 -2.19 1.04 -11.51
N GLU A 38 -1.49 1.74 -10.60
CA GLU A 38 -0.04 1.82 -10.58
C GLU A 38 0.52 1.00 -9.43
N ASP A 39 0.37 1.46 -8.19
CA ASP A 39 1.01 0.85 -7.02
C ASP A 39 0.59 -0.60 -6.80
N PHE A 40 -0.71 -0.89 -6.86
CA PHE A 40 -1.21 -2.25 -6.67
C PHE A 40 -0.88 -3.16 -7.83
N ARG A 41 -0.83 -2.63 -9.06
CA ARG A 41 -0.38 -3.43 -10.19
C ARG A 41 1.11 -3.76 -10.06
N ALA A 42 1.93 -2.81 -9.62
CA ALA A 42 3.33 -3.06 -9.33
C ALA A 42 3.50 -4.13 -8.23
N ALA A 43 2.74 -4.02 -7.14
CA ALA A 43 2.76 -5.01 -6.05
C ALA A 43 2.36 -6.41 -6.53
N GLU A 44 1.35 -6.51 -7.40
CA GLU A 44 0.89 -7.77 -7.96
C GLU A 44 1.97 -8.42 -8.85
N ILE A 45 2.60 -7.65 -9.74
CA ILE A 45 3.71 -8.11 -10.59
C ILE A 45 4.91 -8.52 -9.73
N SER A 46 5.28 -7.74 -8.72
CA SER A 46 6.34 -8.10 -7.77
C SER A 46 6.03 -9.43 -7.10
N GLN A 47 4.78 -9.63 -6.68
CA GLN A 47 4.38 -10.89 -6.06
C GLN A 47 4.42 -12.07 -7.04
N GLU A 48 3.97 -11.88 -8.28
CA GLU A 48 4.09 -12.89 -9.35
C GLU A 48 5.57 -13.30 -9.54
N GLY A 49 6.48 -12.32 -9.60
CA GLY A 49 7.91 -12.54 -9.71
C GLY A 49 8.49 -13.31 -8.51
N LEU A 50 8.19 -12.89 -7.28
CA LEU A 50 8.63 -13.57 -6.05
C LEU A 50 8.11 -15.01 -5.98
N SER A 51 6.89 -15.25 -6.46
CA SER A 51 6.26 -16.58 -6.41
C SER A 51 6.77 -17.53 -7.50
N SER A 52 7.52 -17.01 -8.48
CA SER A 52 8.03 -17.81 -9.60
C SER A 52 9.13 -18.79 -9.22
N GLY A 53 9.81 -18.56 -8.08
CA GLY A 53 10.97 -19.34 -7.65
C GLY A 53 12.25 -19.05 -8.43
N ALA A 54 12.25 -18.04 -9.32
CA ALA A 54 13.43 -17.66 -10.10
C ALA A 54 14.45 -16.80 -9.32
N LEU A 55 14.10 -16.34 -8.12
CA LEU A 55 14.93 -15.51 -7.26
C LEU A 55 15.32 -16.29 -6.01
N ASP A 56 16.62 -16.47 -5.80
CA ASP A 56 17.15 -17.08 -4.57
C ASP A 56 17.18 -16.08 -3.40
N GLU A 57 17.47 -14.81 -3.70
CA GLU A 57 17.55 -13.71 -2.73
C GLU A 57 16.93 -12.42 -3.30
N VAL A 58 16.42 -11.56 -2.41
CA VAL A 58 15.88 -10.23 -2.76
C VAL A 58 16.78 -9.16 -2.14
N ILE A 59 17.27 -8.24 -2.97
CA ILE A 59 18.14 -7.15 -2.54
C ILE A 59 17.33 -5.85 -2.54
N TYR A 60 17.28 -5.17 -1.39
CA TYR A 60 16.68 -3.85 -1.26
C TYR A 60 17.72 -2.74 -1.49
N GLY A 61 17.37 -1.76 -2.30
CA GLY A 61 18.19 -0.59 -2.62
C GLY A 61 18.03 0.56 -1.62
N GLY A 62 18.78 1.65 -1.86
CA GLY A 62 18.95 2.73 -0.87
C GLY A 62 17.66 3.38 -0.34
N MET A 63 16.63 3.57 -1.18
CA MET A 63 15.35 4.14 -0.75
C MET A 63 14.36 3.11 -0.18
N GLU A 64 14.72 1.82 -0.21
CA GLU A 64 13.85 0.71 0.16
C GLU A 64 14.12 0.21 1.59
N ILE A 65 15.02 0.86 2.34
CA ILE A 65 15.44 0.43 3.68
C ILE A 65 14.29 0.28 4.69
N THR A 66 13.17 0.97 4.48
CA THR A 66 11.98 0.84 5.33
C THR A 66 11.22 -0.48 5.12
N ILE A 67 11.39 -1.13 3.97
CA ILE A 67 10.74 -2.42 3.67
C ILE A 67 11.25 -3.54 4.59
N PRO A 68 12.57 -3.84 4.65
CA PRO A 68 13.07 -4.86 5.57
C PRO A 68 12.81 -4.49 7.04
N ALA A 69 12.91 -3.20 7.41
CA ALA A 69 12.60 -2.76 8.77
C ALA A 69 11.14 -3.03 9.17
N TYR A 70 10.19 -2.95 8.22
CA TYR A 70 8.80 -3.33 8.45
C TYR A 70 8.65 -4.84 8.67
N TYR A 71 9.33 -5.67 7.86
CA TYR A 71 9.32 -7.13 8.02
C TYR A 71 9.92 -7.56 9.37
N ASP A 72 11.06 -7.00 9.78
CA ASP A 72 11.66 -7.27 11.08
C ASP A 72 10.66 -7.02 12.23
N ARG A 73 9.87 -5.94 12.12
CA ARG A 73 8.88 -5.59 13.13
C ARG A 73 7.69 -6.55 13.12
N LEU A 74 7.25 -6.97 11.93
CA LEU A 74 6.18 -7.94 11.75
C LEU A 74 6.56 -9.30 12.32
N ASP A 75 7.76 -9.79 12.01
CA ASP A 75 8.26 -11.07 12.50
C ASP A 75 8.39 -11.07 14.02
N ALA A 76 8.86 -9.97 14.61
CA ALA A 76 8.89 -9.81 16.07
C ALA A 76 7.47 -9.87 16.69
N CYS A 77 6.47 -9.25 16.05
CA CYS A 77 5.08 -9.36 16.50
C CYS A 77 4.55 -10.79 16.41
N LEU A 78 4.81 -11.48 15.31
CA LEU A 78 4.31 -12.85 15.08
C LEU A 78 4.97 -13.86 16.02
N ALA A 79 6.26 -13.68 16.34
CA ALA A 79 6.96 -14.53 17.30
C ALA A 79 6.41 -14.37 18.73
N ASP A 80 6.07 -13.14 19.14
CA ASP A 80 5.45 -12.85 20.44
C ASP A 80 4.06 -13.47 20.57
N GLN A 81 3.28 -13.48 19.47
CA GLN A 81 1.94 -14.10 19.43
C GLN A 81 1.96 -15.63 19.50
N ALA A 82 3.10 -16.28 19.24
CA ALA A 82 3.24 -17.73 19.23
C ALA A 82 3.65 -18.31 20.60
N GLN A 83 3.88 -17.46 21.61
CA GLN A 83 4.15 -17.82 23.01
C GLN A 83 2.89 -17.79 23.86
#